data_AF-A0A9D2N7V8-F1
#
_entry.id   AF-A0A9D2N7V8-F1
#
_cell.length_a   1.000
_cell.length_b   1.000
_cell.length_c   1.000
_cell.angle_alpha   90.00
_cell.angle_beta   90.00
_cell.angle_gamma   90.00
#
_symmetry.space_group_name_H-M   'P 1'
#
loop_
_entity.id
_entity.type
_entity.pdbx_description
1 polymer ?
#
loop_
_entity_poly.entity_id
_entity_poly.type
_entity_poly.pdbx_seq_one_letter_code
_entity_poly.pdbx_strand_id
1 'polypeptide(L)'
;MRISFAFETENAISGLIPKLQEAYPSDTKSDQTGIYGSVPDEMEEAQTEKADNPDMMVGWEYFDVFSINCYDFDSSTDMDFVKNAGVDLPILLGEYHCGALDRGLPATGLKGVKNQKERARMWRYYVEHAVAHPCGVGAHWFQYNDQFCLGRFDGENYQIGMVDVCMQPYPELMEAVKKSSEVLYAVKNGEQKPFDEEPVSIPMIGY
;
A
#
# COMPACT_ATOMS: atom_id res chain seq x y z
N MET A 1 18.29 -0.52 -12.64
CA MET A 1 16.90 -0.46 -12.19
C MET A 1 16.81 0.50 -11.02
N ARG A 2 16.22 1.66 -11.25
CA ARG A 2 15.91 2.72 -10.29
C ARG A 2 14.41 2.63 -10.01
N ILE A 3 14.03 2.46 -8.75
CA ILE A 3 12.63 2.38 -8.32
C ILE A 3 12.30 3.70 -7.62
N SER A 4 11.20 4.37 -8.00
CA SER A 4 10.72 5.51 -7.22
C SER A 4 10.18 5.01 -5.90
N PHE A 5 10.40 5.75 -4.81
CA PHE A 5 9.69 5.48 -3.55
C PHE A 5 8.88 6.72 -3.22
N ALA A 6 7.59 6.70 -3.54
CA ALA A 6 6.65 7.68 -3.01
C ALA A 6 6.39 7.30 -1.55
N PHE A 7 7.13 7.90 -0.61
CA PHE A 7 6.98 7.68 0.83
C PHE A 7 5.99 8.67 1.45
N GLU A 8 5.27 8.14 2.44
CA GLU A 8 4.23 8.64 3.34
C GLU A 8 4.51 9.96 4.11
N THR A 9 5.56 10.73 3.84
CA THR A 9 5.71 12.05 4.49
C THR A 9 6.32 13.09 3.57
N GLU A 10 5.70 14.28 3.56
CA GLU A 10 6.20 15.54 2.95
C GLU A 10 7.68 15.85 3.28
N ASN A 11 8.28 15.20 4.27
CA ASN A 11 9.63 15.47 4.75
C ASN A 11 10.76 15.00 3.82
N ALA A 12 10.58 13.96 3.00
CA ALA A 12 11.64 13.52 2.07
C ALA A 12 11.64 14.33 0.75
N ILE A 13 10.45 14.72 0.28
CA ILE A 13 10.26 15.42 -0.98
C ILE A 13 10.41 16.95 -0.79
N SER A 14 10.14 17.52 0.39
CA SER A 14 10.32 18.97 0.64
C SER A 14 11.75 19.49 0.44
N GLY A 15 12.77 18.65 0.60
CA GLY A 15 14.17 19.00 0.31
C GLY A 15 14.57 18.83 -1.17
N LEU A 16 13.77 18.07 -1.92
CA LEU A 16 13.94 17.79 -3.35
C LEU A 16 13.11 18.74 -4.23
N ILE A 17 11.92 19.16 -3.78
CA ILE A 17 11.05 20.11 -4.48
C ILE A 17 11.79 21.41 -4.84
N PRO A 18 12.51 22.09 -3.91
CA PRO A 18 13.25 23.30 -4.25
C PRO A 18 14.36 23.04 -5.28
N LYS A 19 15.03 21.88 -5.21
CA LYS A 19 16.10 21.51 -6.16
C LYS A 19 15.56 21.14 -7.54
N LEU A 20 14.39 20.52 -7.61
CA LEU A 20 13.68 20.21 -8.85
C LEU A 20 13.07 21.48 -9.46
N GLN A 21 12.53 22.38 -8.65
CA GLN A 21 12.04 23.70 -9.08
C GLN A 21 13.18 24.63 -9.56
N GLU A 22 14.36 24.54 -8.96
CA GLU A 22 15.56 25.28 -9.39
C GLU A 22 16.15 24.72 -10.70
N ALA A 23 16.09 23.40 -10.89
CA ALA A 23 16.52 22.74 -12.12
C ALA A 23 15.52 22.87 -13.28
N TYR A 24 14.22 23.01 -12.96
CA TYR A 24 13.11 23.06 -13.92
C TYR A 24 12.02 24.02 -13.43
N PRO A 25 12.18 25.35 -13.64
CA PRO A 25 11.18 26.32 -13.21
C PRO A 25 9.88 26.16 -14.01
N SER A 26 8.82 25.66 -13.37
CA SER A 26 7.45 25.73 -13.86
C SER A 26 6.71 26.92 -13.23
N ASP A 27 5.84 27.57 -13.99
CA ASP A 27 5.17 28.84 -13.65
C ASP A 27 4.03 28.73 -12.60
N THR A 28 3.95 27.63 -11.85
CA THR A 28 2.88 27.41 -10.87
C THR A 28 3.40 27.53 -9.44
N LYS A 29 3.05 28.62 -8.77
CA LYS A 29 3.26 28.83 -7.34
C LYS A 29 2.30 27.93 -6.55
N SER A 30 2.82 27.03 -5.71
CA SER A 30 2.04 26.38 -4.66
C SER A 30 1.97 27.31 -3.43
N ASP A 31 0.75 27.63 -3.00
CA ASP A 31 0.51 28.44 -1.80
C ASP A 31 0.80 27.63 -0.54
N GLN A 32 1.78 28.07 0.24
CA GLN A 32 2.05 27.56 1.59
C GLN A 32 1.19 28.30 2.62
N THR A 33 0.07 27.73 3.06
CA THR A 33 -0.61 28.19 4.29
C THR A 33 -1.37 27.06 4.99
N GLY A 34 -1.09 26.85 6.30
CA GLY A 34 -1.93 26.05 7.22
C GLY A 34 -1.19 25.52 8.47
N ILE A 35 -0.44 26.35 9.21
CA ILE A 35 -0.73 26.85 10.58
C ILE A 35 -1.75 26.05 11.44
N TYR A 36 -1.28 25.55 12.60
CA TYR A 36 -1.97 24.95 13.76
C TYR A 36 -3.48 25.22 13.94
N GLY A 37 -4.26 24.15 14.08
CA GLY A 37 -5.65 24.14 14.55
C GLY A 37 -6.02 22.76 15.12
N SER A 38 -6.86 22.73 16.15
CA SER A 38 -7.32 21.53 16.88
C SER A 38 -7.86 20.42 15.99
N VAL A 39 -7.49 19.16 16.29
CA VAL A 39 -7.89 17.94 15.57
C VAL A 39 -9.41 17.74 15.58
N PRO A 40 -10.11 17.85 14.44
CA PRO A 40 -11.50 17.44 14.29
C PRO A 40 -11.58 15.95 13.92
N ASP A 41 -12.80 15.39 13.91
CA ASP A 41 -13.19 13.97 13.66
C ASP A 41 -12.71 13.34 12.32
N GLU A 42 -11.75 13.94 11.62
CA GLU A 42 -11.17 13.52 10.33
C GLU A 42 -10.11 12.40 10.46
N MET A 43 -9.92 11.83 11.65
CA MET A 43 -8.94 10.75 11.90
C MET A 43 -9.26 9.43 11.17
N GLU A 44 -10.40 9.31 10.50
CA GLU A 44 -10.72 8.13 9.66
C GLU A 44 -10.15 8.25 8.23
N GLU A 45 -9.88 9.45 7.72
CA GLU A 45 -9.29 9.66 6.38
C GLU A 45 -7.76 9.78 6.39
N ALA A 46 -7.15 10.07 7.55
CA ALA A 46 -5.72 10.37 7.65
C ALA A 46 -4.78 9.16 7.63
N GLN A 47 -5.29 7.92 7.50
CA GLN A 47 -4.48 6.69 7.60
C GLN A 47 -4.58 5.75 6.40
N THR A 48 -5.19 6.20 5.30
CA THR A 48 -5.08 5.52 4.01
C THR A 48 -4.24 6.39 3.09
N GLU A 49 -2.98 6.01 2.86
CA GLU A 49 -2.20 6.55 1.76
C GLU A 49 -2.99 6.35 0.46
N LYS A 50 -3.44 7.46 -0.15
CA LYS A 50 -4.11 7.47 -1.45
C LYS A 50 -3.29 8.29 -2.43
N ALA A 51 -3.16 7.78 -3.64
CA ALA A 51 -2.64 8.58 -4.74
C ALA A 51 -3.75 9.54 -5.24
N ASP A 52 -3.75 10.78 -4.76
CA ASP A 52 -4.78 11.78 -5.12
C ASP A 52 -4.20 13.16 -5.50
N ASN A 53 -2.90 13.37 -5.31
CA ASN A 53 -2.21 14.60 -5.65
C ASN A 53 -1.18 14.38 -6.80
N PRO A 54 -1.30 15.08 -7.94
CA PRO A 54 -0.36 14.95 -9.06
C PRO A 54 1.09 15.29 -8.68
N ASP A 55 1.33 16.13 -7.67
CA ASP A 55 2.68 16.47 -7.21
C ASP A 55 3.43 15.23 -6.69
N MET A 56 2.71 14.19 -6.24
CA MET A 56 3.29 12.90 -5.85
C MET A 56 3.92 12.15 -7.03
N MET A 57 3.58 12.52 -8.27
CA MET A 57 4.06 11.88 -9.49
C MET A 57 5.32 12.56 -10.05
N VAL A 58 5.70 13.74 -9.54
CA VAL A 58 6.81 14.52 -10.09
C VAL A 58 8.14 13.76 -10.01
N GLY A 59 8.92 13.81 -11.09
CA GLY A 59 10.23 13.18 -11.16
C GLY A 59 10.20 11.69 -11.48
N TRP A 60 9.04 11.15 -11.89
CA TRP A 60 8.94 9.78 -12.36
C TRP A 60 9.92 9.49 -13.52
N GLU A 61 10.26 10.49 -14.34
CA GLU A 61 11.15 10.37 -15.51
C GLU A 61 12.59 9.94 -15.15
N TYR A 62 12.96 10.01 -13.87
CA TYR A 62 14.28 9.60 -13.38
C TYR A 62 14.36 8.11 -12.99
N PHE A 63 13.24 7.40 -13.03
CA PHE A 63 13.09 6.02 -12.57
C PHE A 63 12.75 5.04 -13.71
N ASP A 64 12.97 3.76 -13.43
CA ASP A 64 12.62 2.65 -14.34
C ASP A 64 11.28 2.01 -13.95
N VAL A 65 10.86 2.17 -12.69
CA VAL A 65 9.60 1.65 -12.13
C VAL A 65 9.06 2.70 -11.15
N PHE A 66 7.78 3.00 -11.24
CA PHE A 66 7.10 3.88 -10.29
C PHE A 66 6.52 3.02 -9.15
N SER A 67 6.77 3.36 -7.88
CA SER A 67 6.14 2.67 -6.76
C SER A 67 5.35 3.60 -5.85
N ILE A 68 4.24 3.07 -5.36
CA ILE A 68 3.33 3.71 -4.40
C ILE A 68 2.97 2.70 -3.31
N ASN A 69 2.85 3.16 -2.08
CA ASN A 69 2.15 2.42 -1.03
C ASN A 69 0.64 2.61 -1.25
N CYS A 70 -0.14 1.56 -1.03
CA CYS A 70 -1.59 1.63 -1.22
C CYS A 70 -2.27 0.74 -0.19
N TYR A 71 -2.61 1.35 0.93
CA TYR A 71 -3.40 0.68 1.97
C TYR A 71 -4.88 0.82 1.65
N ASP A 72 -5.35 -0.03 0.76
CA ASP A 72 -6.78 -0.26 0.51
C ASP A 72 -7.10 -1.73 0.21
N PHE A 73 -8.39 -2.09 0.11
CA PHE A 73 -8.82 -3.43 -0.30
C PHE A 73 -8.62 -3.70 -1.79
N ASP A 74 -8.56 -2.64 -2.59
CA ASP A 74 -8.34 -2.66 -4.03
C ASP A 74 -7.42 -1.50 -4.44
N SER A 75 -6.42 -1.78 -5.27
CA SER A 75 -5.41 -0.78 -5.68
C SER A 75 -5.72 -0.08 -6.99
N SER A 76 -6.81 -0.44 -7.68
CA SER A 76 -7.08 0.02 -9.05
C SER A 76 -7.26 1.54 -9.12
N THR A 77 -7.92 2.14 -8.11
CA THR A 77 -8.17 3.59 -8.07
C THR A 77 -6.86 4.37 -8.07
N ASP A 78 -5.91 3.99 -7.21
CA ASP A 78 -4.62 4.65 -7.08
C ASP A 78 -3.74 4.41 -8.32
N MET A 79 -3.76 3.19 -8.86
CA MET A 79 -3.03 2.86 -10.08
C MET A 79 -3.57 3.60 -11.31
N ASP A 80 -4.89 3.76 -11.40
CA ASP A 80 -5.54 4.56 -12.43
C ASP A 80 -5.22 6.05 -12.25
N PHE A 81 -5.16 6.55 -11.02
CA PHE A 81 -4.71 7.93 -10.75
C PHE A 81 -3.30 8.17 -11.28
N VAL A 82 -2.34 7.31 -10.91
CA VAL A 82 -0.94 7.39 -11.38
C VAL A 82 -0.88 7.41 -12.90
N LYS A 83 -1.61 6.50 -13.55
CA LYS A 83 -1.69 6.41 -15.01
C LYS A 83 -2.32 7.67 -15.63
N ASN A 84 -3.42 8.17 -15.07
CA ASN A 84 -4.14 9.34 -15.58
C ASN A 84 -3.37 10.65 -15.35
N ALA A 85 -2.48 10.70 -14.35
CA ALA A 85 -1.55 11.78 -14.13
C ALA A 85 -0.40 11.83 -15.17
N GLY A 86 -0.28 10.84 -16.04
CA GLY A 86 0.67 10.81 -17.15
C GLY A 86 1.97 10.07 -16.88
N VAL A 87 2.05 9.28 -15.81
CA VAL A 87 3.21 8.42 -15.53
C VAL A 87 3.28 7.29 -16.56
N ASP A 88 4.33 7.28 -17.38
CA ASP A 88 4.57 6.26 -18.42
C ASP A 88 5.58 5.20 -17.96
N LEU A 89 5.36 4.64 -16.76
CA LEU A 89 6.19 3.60 -16.16
C LEU A 89 5.34 2.44 -15.62
N PRO A 90 5.92 1.23 -15.48
CA PRO A 90 5.30 0.17 -14.70
C PRO A 90 5.14 0.58 -13.24
N ILE A 91 4.02 0.16 -12.63
CA ILE A 91 3.64 0.46 -11.25
C ILE A 91 3.88 -0.76 -10.36
N LEU A 92 4.68 -0.58 -9.31
CA LEU A 92 4.90 -1.56 -8.24
C LEU A 92 4.20 -1.06 -6.98
N LEU A 93 3.33 -1.88 -6.37
CA LEU A 93 2.77 -1.54 -5.06
C LEU A 93 3.80 -1.86 -3.98
N GLY A 94 4.30 -0.80 -3.35
CA GLY A 94 5.39 -0.84 -2.37
C GLY A 94 4.97 -1.49 -1.06
N GLU A 95 3.79 -1.15 -0.57
CA GLU A 95 3.25 -1.68 0.68
C GLU A 95 1.72 -1.81 0.59
N TYR A 96 1.23 -2.93 1.12
CA TYR A 96 -0.17 -3.17 1.44
C TYR A 96 -0.25 -4.23 2.55
N HIS A 97 -1.34 -4.25 3.31
CA HIS A 97 -1.64 -5.34 4.25
C HIS A 97 -3.10 -5.38 4.67
N CYS A 98 -3.44 -6.43 5.40
CA CYS A 98 -4.55 -6.42 6.33
C CYS A 98 -4.24 -7.30 7.55
N GLY A 99 -4.91 -7.02 8.66
CA GLY A 99 -4.78 -7.81 9.89
C GLY A 99 -6.12 -8.26 10.46
N ALA A 100 -6.04 -9.24 11.34
CA ALA A 100 -7.21 -9.81 12.01
C ALA A 100 -6.91 -10.13 13.49
N LEU A 101 -7.94 -10.09 14.34
CA LEU A 101 -7.77 -10.22 15.78
C LEU A 101 -7.98 -11.64 16.33
N ASP A 102 -8.18 -12.62 15.45
CA ASP A 102 -8.47 -14.00 15.82
C ASP A 102 -7.23 -14.81 16.28
N ARG A 103 -6.11 -14.12 16.52
CA ARG A 103 -4.81 -14.68 16.96
C ARG A 103 -4.17 -13.93 18.13
N GLY A 104 -4.89 -13.01 18.78
CA GLY A 104 -4.55 -12.49 20.11
C GLY A 104 -3.83 -11.14 20.16
N LEU A 105 -3.29 -10.64 19.04
CA LEU A 105 -2.81 -9.27 18.97
C LEU A 105 -4.00 -8.28 18.98
N PRO A 106 -3.81 -7.06 19.55
CA PRO A 106 -4.91 -6.15 19.83
C PRO A 106 -5.32 -5.27 18.64
N ALA A 107 -4.51 -5.21 17.58
CA ALA A 107 -4.72 -4.30 16.47
C ALA A 107 -4.65 -5.01 15.11
N THR A 108 -5.50 -4.60 14.17
CA THR A 108 -5.55 -5.09 12.79
C THR A 108 -4.56 -4.40 11.87
N GLY A 109 -4.03 -3.24 12.26
CA GLY A 109 -3.35 -2.33 11.33
C GLY A 109 -4.33 -1.62 10.40
N LEU A 110 -3.80 -0.96 9.36
CA LEU A 110 -4.53 -0.01 8.48
C LEU A 110 -5.74 -0.59 7.73
N LYS A 111 -5.81 -1.93 7.56
CA LYS A 111 -7.00 -2.61 7.02
C LYS A 111 -7.37 -3.80 7.89
N GLY A 112 -8.59 -3.77 8.43
CA GLY A 112 -9.13 -4.83 9.27
C GLY A 112 -9.92 -5.87 8.48
N VAL A 113 -9.66 -7.15 8.73
CA VAL A 113 -10.49 -8.26 8.23
C VAL A 113 -10.90 -9.21 9.35
N LYS A 114 -11.97 -9.96 9.12
CA LYS A 114 -12.63 -10.74 10.17
C LYS A 114 -11.75 -11.81 10.83
N ASN A 115 -10.87 -12.47 10.07
CA ASN A 115 -10.07 -13.61 10.53
C ASN A 115 -8.93 -13.94 9.53
N GLN A 116 -8.05 -14.88 9.88
CA GLN A 116 -6.92 -15.30 9.02
C GLN A 116 -7.33 -15.80 7.62
N LYS A 117 -8.54 -16.37 7.44
CA LYS A 117 -9.01 -16.76 6.09
C LYS A 117 -9.31 -15.54 5.24
N GLU A 118 -9.85 -14.48 5.83
CA GLU A 118 -10.07 -13.22 5.11
C GLU A 118 -8.74 -12.52 4.82
N ARG A 119 -7.71 -12.64 5.68
CA ARG A 119 -6.35 -12.17 5.36
C ARG A 119 -5.80 -12.88 4.11
N ALA A 120 -6.00 -14.19 4.04
CA ALA A 120 -5.63 -14.99 2.88
C ALA A 120 -6.40 -14.59 1.61
N ARG A 121 -7.70 -14.29 1.72
CA ARG A 121 -8.49 -13.75 0.60
C ARG A 121 -7.98 -12.41 0.13
N MET A 122 -7.72 -11.50 1.06
CA MET A 122 -7.17 -10.17 0.78
C MET A 122 -5.86 -10.26 -0.01
N TRP A 123 -4.93 -11.13 0.40
CA TRP A 123 -3.70 -11.36 -0.38
C TRP A 123 -4.00 -11.70 -1.84
N ARG A 124 -4.86 -12.71 -2.06
CA ARG A 124 -5.15 -13.18 -3.42
C ARG A 124 -5.84 -12.13 -4.25
N TYR A 125 -6.89 -11.51 -3.69
CA TYR A 125 -7.65 -10.48 -4.35
C TYR A 125 -6.74 -9.33 -4.77
N TYR A 126 -5.97 -8.78 -3.82
CA TYR A 126 -5.16 -7.61 -4.04
C TYR A 126 -4.01 -7.85 -5.03
N VAL A 127 -3.19 -8.90 -4.83
CA VAL A 127 -2.02 -9.14 -5.69
C VAL A 127 -2.44 -9.54 -7.11
N GLU A 128 -3.46 -10.39 -7.25
CA GLU A 128 -3.91 -10.84 -8.57
C GLU A 128 -4.55 -9.67 -9.36
N HIS A 129 -5.30 -8.78 -8.70
CA HIS A 129 -5.82 -7.56 -9.34
C HIS A 129 -4.71 -6.55 -9.69
N ALA A 130 -3.73 -6.37 -8.79
CA ALA A 130 -2.59 -5.49 -9.04
C ALA A 130 -1.82 -5.90 -10.30
N VAL A 131 -1.54 -7.20 -10.50
CA VAL A 131 -0.86 -7.67 -11.72
C VAL A 131 -1.77 -7.70 -12.95
N ALA A 132 -3.08 -7.84 -12.77
CA ALA A 132 -4.04 -7.75 -13.87
C ALA A 132 -4.15 -6.33 -14.43
N HIS A 133 -3.84 -5.30 -13.63
CA HIS A 133 -3.79 -3.92 -14.11
C HIS A 133 -2.74 -3.76 -15.23
N PRO A 134 -3.03 -3.02 -16.32
CA PRO A 134 -2.11 -2.89 -17.45
C PRO A 134 -0.71 -2.40 -17.04
N CYS A 135 -0.65 -1.40 -16.15
CA CYS A 135 0.61 -0.85 -15.66
C CYS A 135 1.22 -1.63 -14.49
N GLY A 136 0.47 -2.55 -13.85
CA GLY A 136 0.93 -3.22 -12.63
C GLY A 136 1.97 -4.30 -12.86
N VAL A 137 3.02 -4.33 -12.03
CA VAL A 137 4.09 -5.35 -12.11
C VAL A 137 4.27 -6.17 -10.84
N GLY A 138 3.59 -5.82 -9.75
CA GLY A 138 3.62 -6.59 -8.51
C GLY A 138 3.13 -5.79 -7.31
N ALA A 139 3.12 -6.46 -6.16
CA ALA A 139 2.77 -5.87 -4.87
C ALA A 139 3.58 -6.53 -3.75
N HIS A 140 4.06 -5.73 -2.80
CA HIS A 140 4.78 -6.21 -1.63
C HIS A 140 3.94 -6.07 -0.35
N TRP A 141 3.85 -7.17 0.39
CA TRP A 141 3.15 -7.21 1.65
C TRP A 141 4.00 -6.58 2.76
N PHE A 142 3.43 -5.62 3.47
CA PHE A 142 4.02 -5.09 4.69
C PHE A 142 3.39 -5.82 5.90
N GLN A 143 4.07 -6.69 6.60
CA GLN A 143 5.49 -7.01 6.59
C GLN A 143 5.68 -8.48 6.98
N TYR A 144 6.93 -8.93 7.07
CA TYR A 144 7.23 -10.33 7.34
C TYR A 144 6.77 -10.80 8.72
N ASN A 145 7.06 -10.05 9.79
CA ASN A 145 6.70 -10.43 11.16
C ASN A 145 5.51 -9.62 11.67
N ASP A 146 4.72 -10.21 12.55
CA ASP A 146 3.80 -9.45 13.39
C ASP A 146 4.57 -8.40 14.20
N GLN A 147 3.89 -7.30 14.51
CA GLN A 147 4.45 -6.29 15.39
C GLN A 147 4.34 -6.72 16.85
N PHE A 148 5.15 -6.10 17.71
CA PHE A 148 5.11 -6.38 19.14
C PHE A 148 3.79 -5.91 19.76
N CYS A 149 3.21 -6.71 20.65
CA CYS A 149 1.94 -6.38 21.30
C CYS A 149 1.97 -5.08 22.11
N LEU A 150 3.15 -4.66 22.58
CA LEU A 150 3.39 -3.42 23.31
C LEU A 150 3.81 -2.25 22.41
N GLY A 151 3.79 -2.44 21.10
CA GLY A 151 4.19 -1.41 20.15
C GLY A 151 5.64 -1.54 19.69
N ARG A 152 5.89 -1.04 18.48
CA ARG A 152 7.22 -0.74 17.92
C ARG A 152 7.71 0.62 18.47
N PHE A 153 8.75 1.22 17.88
CA PHE A 153 9.33 2.48 18.38
C PHE A 153 8.38 3.69 18.30
N ASP A 154 7.39 3.63 17.42
CA ASP A 154 6.33 4.61 17.17
C ASP A 154 4.97 4.20 17.77
N GLY A 155 4.89 3.02 18.38
CA GLY A 155 3.68 2.52 19.05
C GLY A 155 2.85 1.54 18.24
N GLU A 156 3.14 1.31 16.95
CA GLU A 156 2.37 0.36 16.13
C GLU A 156 2.46 -1.07 16.68
N ASN A 157 1.32 -1.76 16.82
CA ASN A 157 1.20 -3.09 17.44
C ASN A 157 0.30 -4.07 16.66
N TYR A 158 0.39 -4.01 15.34
CA TYR A 158 -0.51 -4.65 14.37
C TYR A 158 -0.27 -6.16 14.16
N GLN A 159 -1.37 -6.91 13.97
CA GLN A 159 -1.42 -8.30 13.52
C GLN A 159 -1.37 -8.37 11.99
N ILE A 160 -0.23 -8.03 11.39
CA ILE A 160 -0.06 -7.94 9.93
C ILE A 160 1.03 -8.86 9.38
N GLY A 161 1.69 -9.63 10.24
CA GLY A 161 2.80 -10.50 9.86
C GLY A 161 2.43 -11.66 8.95
N MET A 162 3.36 -12.07 8.11
CA MET A 162 3.36 -13.40 7.47
C MET A 162 3.66 -14.50 8.49
N VAL A 163 4.45 -14.18 9.51
CA VAL A 163 4.72 -15.01 10.68
C VAL A 163 4.37 -14.26 11.97
N ASP A 164 4.00 -14.99 13.02
CA ASP A 164 3.75 -14.43 14.34
C ASP A 164 5.05 -14.06 15.09
N VAL A 165 4.90 -13.46 16.27
CA VAL A 165 6.04 -13.08 17.15
C VAL A 165 6.90 -14.25 17.62
N CYS A 166 6.42 -15.48 17.50
CA CYS A 166 7.12 -16.73 17.81
C CYS A 166 7.71 -17.39 16.54
N MET A 167 7.78 -16.65 15.42
CA MET A 167 8.26 -17.12 14.13
C MET A 167 7.44 -18.29 13.55
N GLN A 168 6.17 -18.40 13.92
CA GLN A 168 5.27 -19.40 13.36
C GLN A 168 4.50 -18.81 12.17
N PRO A 169 4.50 -19.47 10.99
CA PRO A 169 3.80 -18.96 9.83
C PRO A 169 2.28 -19.06 9.99
N TYR A 170 1.56 -18.10 9.40
CA TYR A 170 0.11 -18.19 9.24
C TYR A 170 -0.25 -19.09 8.05
N PRO A 171 -0.75 -20.33 8.27
CA PRO A 171 -0.90 -21.29 7.19
C PRO A 171 -1.92 -20.85 6.14
N GLU A 172 -2.98 -20.13 6.53
CA GLU A 172 -3.97 -19.59 5.60
C GLU A 172 -3.32 -18.61 4.61
N LEU A 173 -2.50 -17.70 5.12
CA LEU A 173 -1.81 -16.70 4.31
C LEU A 173 -0.74 -17.35 3.41
N MET A 174 0.03 -18.32 3.94
CA MET A 174 1.07 -19.00 3.15
C MET A 174 0.47 -19.77 1.97
N GLU A 175 -0.68 -20.40 2.17
CA GLU A 175 -1.40 -21.09 1.10
C GLU A 175 -1.93 -20.11 0.04
N ALA A 176 -2.41 -18.92 0.45
CA ALA A 176 -2.80 -17.87 -0.49
C ALA A 176 -1.61 -17.34 -1.31
N VAL A 177 -0.48 -17.08 -0.66
CA VAL A 177 0.78 -16.65 -1.31
C VAL A 177 1.18 -17.63 -2.40
N LYS A 178 1.18 -18.93 -2.07
CA LYS A 178 1.51 -20.01 -3.00
C LYS A 178 0.55 -20.03 -4.19
N LYS A 179 -0.77 -20.04 -3.93
CA LYS A 179 -1.80 -20.07 -4.97
C LYS A 179 -1.71 -18.90 -5.93
N SER A 180 -1.54 -17.67 -5.41
CA SER A 180 -1.37 -16.51 -6.28
C SER A 180 -0.10 -16.65 -7.11
N SER A 181 1.03 -17.00 -6.50
CA SER A 181 2.32 -17.16 -7.19
C SER A 181 2.28 -18.17 -8.35
N GLU A 182 1.47 -19.24 -8.23
CA GLU A 182 1.28 -20.23 -9.30
C GLU A 182 0.55 -19.66 -10.53
N VAL A 183 -0.25 -18.60 -10.37
CA VAL A 183 -1.12 -18.05 -11.44
C VAL A 183 -0.74 -16.65 -11.90
N LEU A 184 0.14 -15.91 -11.19
CA LEU A 184 0.43 -14.49 -11.48
C LEU A 184 0.77 -14.20 -12.94
N TYR A 185 1.60 -15.03 -13.58
CA TYR A 185 1.96 -14.82 -14.99
C TYR A 185 0.76 -15.02 -15.93
N ALA A 186 -0.05 -16.05 -15.70
CA ALA A 186 -1.25 -16.29 -16.49
C ALA A 186 -2.26 -15.14 -16.32
N VAL A 187 -2.40 -14.60 -15.10
CA VAL A 187 -3.22 -13.42 -14.84
C VAL A 187 -2.66 -12.19 -15.55
N LYS A 188 -1.35 -11.92 -15.45
CA LYS A 188 -0.70 -10.78 -16.13
C LYS A 188 -0.85 -10.84 -17.65
N ASN A 189 -0.79 -12.04 -18.22
CA ASN A 189 -0.96 -12.26 -19.66
C ASN A 189 -2.43 -12.25 -20.12
N GLY A 190 -3.40 -12.18 -19.19
CA GLY A 190 -4.83 -12.26 -19.50
C GLY A 190 -5.31 -13.67 -19.88
N GLU A 191 -4.51 -14.71 -19.61
CA GLU A 191 -4.84 -16.12 -19.84
C GLU A 191 -5.78 -16.65 -18.75
N GLN A 192 -5.72 -16.07 -17.56
CA GLN A 192 -6.57 -16.38 -16.41
C GLN A 192 -7.13 -15.10 -15.79
N LYS A 193 -8.36 -15.15 -15.28
CA LYS A 193 -8.94 -14.04 -14.50
C LYS A 193 -8.33 -13.99 -13.08
N PRO A 194 -8.15 -12.79 -12.49
CA PRO A 194 -7.75 -12.67 -11.10
C PRO A 194 -8.82 -13.26 -10.16
N PHE A 195 -8.41 -13.67 -8.97
CA PHE A 195 -9.30 -14.10 -7.89
C PHE A 195 -10.29 -13.00 -7.49
N ASP A 196 -11.60 -13.31 -7.47
CA ASP A 196 -12.69 -12.34 -7.38
C ASP A 196 -13.53 -12.42 -6.09
N GLU A 197 -13.09 -13.16 -5.06
CA GLU A 197 -13.72 -13.10 -3.73
C GLU A 197 -13.08 -12.00 -2.88
N GLU A 198 -13.81 -10.90 -2.69
CA GLU A 198 -13.42 -9.83 -1.77
C GLU A 198 -13.36 -10.33 -0.32
N PRO A 199 -12.39 -9.83 0.47
CA PRO A 199 -12.32 -10.15 1.89
C PRO A 199 -13.45 -9.48 2.68
N VAL A 200 -13.92 -10.14 3.74
CA VAL A 200 -14.87 -9.50 4.67
C VAL A 200 -14.12 -8.52 5.57
N SER A 201 -14.30 -7.23 5.29
CA SER A 201 -13.72 -6.14 6.08
C SER A 201 -14.40 -5.98 7.45
N ILE A 202 -13.63 -5.47 8.39
CA ILE A 202 -14.10 -4.97 9.69
C ILE A 202 -13.47 -3.57 9.90
N PRO A 203 -14.00 -2.75 10.82
CA PRO A 203 -13.38 -1.47 11.15
C PRO A 203 -11.90 -1.63 11.49
N MET A 204 -11.10 -0.64 11.10
CA MET A 204 -9.71 -0.55 11.52
C MET A 204 -9.63 -0.50 13.05
N ILE A 205 -8.75 -1.30 13.62
CA ILE A 205 -8.41 -1.26 15.05
C ILE A 205 -6.90 -1.09 15.11
N GLY A 206 -6.43 0.06 15.55
CA GLY A 206 -5.03 0.42 15.61
C GLY A 206 -4.79 1.65 16.47
N TYR A 207 -3.53 1.94 16.72
CA TYR A 207 -3.03 3.18 17.29
C TYR A 207 -2.21 3.90 16.22
#